data_AF-A0A368FA79-F1
#
_entry.id   AF-A0A368FA79-F1
#
_cell.length_a   1.000
_cell.length_b   1.000
_cell.length_c   1.000
_cell.angle_alpha   90.00
_cell.angle_beta   90.00
_cell.angle_gamma   90.00
#
_symmetry.space_group_name_H-M   'P 1'
#
loop_
_entity.id
_entity.type
_entity.pdbx_description
1 polymer ?
#
loop_
_entity_poly.entity_id
_entity_poly.type
_entity_poly.pdbx_seq_one_letter_code
_entity_poly.pdbx_strand_id
1 'polypeptide(L)'
;MAESRAAETSEQRDTRLEENRQRMAESRAAETSEERDSRLDENRLRMAESRAAETPEQRDSRIEGQRERTAELRAVETPRQRNTRLEDNRLRMAEARDAETSDQCGSRLEEQRRRTAASRAAESSEQRESRLQDERVQRQNSRQASREHPKVVIGKMDVICPHCQARNFRGEPPGMCCSGGKVKLPPLNLHPNLSVHTCLDLRRNRNIFCRT
;
A
#
# COMPACT_ATOMS: atom_id res chain seq x y z
N MET A 1 -35.61 47.93 15.95
CA MET A 1 -34.92 46.74 15.42
C MET A 1 -34.63 45.71 16.51
N ALA A 2 -33.94 46.04 17.62
CA ALA A 2 -33.73 45.09 18.72
C ALA A 2 -35.02 44.83 19.54
N GLU A 3 -35.74 45.89 19.91
CA GLU A 3 -37.00 45.78 20.65
C GLU A 3 -38.12 45.11 19.84
N SER A 4 -38.17 45.34 18.53
CA SER A 4 -39.12 44.68 17.61
C SER A 4 -38.84 43.18 17.45
N ARG A 5 -37.60 42.72 17.66
CA ARG A 5 -37.24 41.29 17.64
C ARG A 5 -37.52 40.60 18.98
N ALA A 6 -37.52 41.33 20.09
CA ALA A 6 -37.82 40.79 21.41
C ALA A 6 -39.33 40.50 21.59
N ALA A 7 -40.18 41.22 20.86
CA ALA A 7 -41.64 41.05 20.85
C ALA A 7 -42.16 40.17 19.71
N GLU A 8 -41.28 39.62 18.86
CA GLU A 8 -41.68 38.73 17.75
C GLU A 8 -42.28 37.42 18.28
N THR A 9 -43.36 36.97 17.63
CA THR A 9 -43.85 35.60 17.82
C THR A 9 -42.92 34.58 17.15
N SER A 10 -43.04 33.30 17.52
CA SER A 10 -42.27 32.23 16.87
C SER A 10 -42.52 32.20 15.36
N GLU A 11 -43.76 32.36 14.91
CA GLU A 11 -44.13 32.36 13.50
C GLU A 11 -43.51 33.55 12.75
N GLN A 12 -43.58 34.76 13.32
CA GLN A 12 -42.95 35.96 12.74
C GLN A 12 -41.42 35.82 12.67
N ARG A 13 -40.82 35.20 13.69
CA ARG A 13 -39.38 34.90 13.69
C ARG A 13 -39.03 33.91 12.59
N ASP A 14 -39.82 32.86 12.41
CA ASP A 14 -39.58 31.82 11.42
C ASP A 14 -39.72 32.34 9.99
N THR A 15 -40.76 33.15 9.70
CA THR A 15 -40.92 33.79 8.39
C THR A 15 -39.75 34.73 8.09
N ARG A 16 -39.36 35.59 9.04
CA ARG A 16 -38.19 36.47 8.86
C ARG A 16 -36.89 35.69 8.62
N LEU A 17 -36.70 34.56 9.31
CA LEU A 17 -35.52 33.71 9.11
C LEU A 17 -35.57 32.98 7.75
N GLU A 18 -36.75 32.57 7.29
CA GLU A 18 -36.96 32.00 5.96
C GLU A 18 -36.64 33.01 4.84
N GLU A 19 -37.19 34.22 4.92
CA GLU A 19 -36.92 35.29 3.96
C GLU A 19 -35.42 35.64 3.90
N ASN A 20 -34.75 35.66 5.05
CA ASN A 20 -33.32 35.88 5.11
C ASN A 20 -32.55 34.71 4.47
N ARG A 21 -32.95 33.46 4.72
CA ARG A 21 -32.35 32.27 4.08
C ARG A 21 -32.48 32.33 2.56
N GLN A 22 -33.66 32.71 2.04
CA GLN A 22 -33.90 32.86 0.60
C GLN A 22 -33.02 33.95 0.00
N ARG A 23 -33.01 35.15 0.59
CA ARG A 23 -32.18 36.27 0.12
C ARG A 23 -30.69 35.91 0.09
N MET A 24 -30.18 35.24 1.12
CA MET A 24 -28.79 34.80 1.17
C MET A 24 -28.49 33.71 0.14
N ALA A 25 -29.44 32.82 -0.14
CA ALA A 25 -29.29 31.79 -1.17
C ALA A 25 -29.23 32.41 -2.57
N GLU A 26 -30.12 33.36 -2.87
CA GLU A 26 -30.13 34.11 -4.13
C GLU A 26 -28.83 34.90 -4.33
N SER A 27 -28.37 35.62 -3.30
CA SER A 27 -27.09 36.34 -3.33
C SER A 27 -25.91 35.41 -3.59
N ARG A 28 -25.89 34.21 -2.98
CA ARG A 28 -24.84 33.20 -3.23
C ARG A 28 -24.93 32.57 -4.62
N ALA A 29 -26.13 32.47 -5.19
CA ALA A 29 -26.32 31.92 -6.53
C ALA A 29 -25.89 32.91 -7.63
N ALA A 30 -26.02 34.21 -7.36
CA ALA A 30 -25.58 35.29 -8.25
C ALA A 30 -24.09 35.66 -8.10
N GLU A 31 -23.40 35.08 -7.11
CA GLU A 31 -22.00 35.39 -6.80
C GLU A 31 -21.06 34.96 -7.94
N THR A 32 -20.13 35.85 -8.28
CA THR A 32 -19.05 35.53 -9.22
C THR A 32 -18.02 34.58 -8.59
N SER A 33 -17.14 33.99 -9.40
CA SER A 33 -16.06 33.15 -8.86
C SER A 33 -15.12 33.92 -7.93
N GLU A 34 -14.77 35.16 -8.28
CA GLU A 34 -13.84 36.00 -7.49
C GLU A 34 -14.44 36.43 -6.16
N GLU A 35 -15.72 36.84 -6.15
CA GLU A 35 -16.45 37.15 -4.91
C GLU A 35 -16.56 35.90 -4.02
N ARG A 36 -16.87 34.74 -4.62
CA ARG A 36 -16.96 33.47 -3.91
C ARG A 36 -15.63 33.09 -3.26
N ASP A 37 -14.53 33.20 -3.99
CA ASP A 37 -13.20 32.88 -3.49
C ASP A 37 -12.81 33.83 -2.36
N SER A 38 -13.04 35.14 -2.54
CA SER A 38 -12.80 36.14 -1.50
C SER A 38 -13.58 35.85 -0.21
N ARG A 39 -14.89 35.54 -0.33
CA ARG A 39 -15.74 35.18 0.80
C ARG A 39 -15.30 33.88 1.49
N LEU A 40 -14.84 32.89 0.73
CA LEU A 40 -14.34 31.63 1.29
C LEU A 40 -12.99 31.83 1.99
N ASP A 41 -12.14 32.70 1.49
CA ASP A 41 -10.85 33.00 2.11
C ASP A 41 -11.00 33.84 3.37
N GLU A 42 -11.87 34.85 3.39
CA GLU A 42 -12.24 35.54 4.63
C GLU A 42 -12.81 34.59 5.68
N ASN A 43 -13.65 33.63 5.26
CA ASN A 43 -14.17 32.60 6.14
C ASN A 43 -13.03 31.70 6.70
N ARG A 44 -12.10 31.29 5.85
CA ARG A 44 -10.94 30.48 6.24
C ARG A 44 -10.08 31.19 7.27
N LEU A 45 -9.81 32.48 7.08
CA LEU A 45 -9.05 33.32 8.00
C LEU A 45 -9.76 33.44 9.34
N ARG A 46 -11.04 33.81 9.34
CA ARG A 46 -11.84 33.91 10.58
C ARG A 46 -11.87 32.60 11.36
N MET A 47 -12.01 31.46 10.67
CA MET A 47 -11.98 30.15 11.32
C MET A 47 -10.60 29.78 11.85
N ALA A 48 -9.52 30.19 11.17
CA ALA A 48 -8.15 29.98 11.65
C ALA A 48 -7.87 30.81 12.91
N GLU A 49 -8.27 32.08 12.92
CA GLU A 49 -8.18 32.96 14.09
C GLU A 49 -8.97 32.41 15.27
N SER A 50 -10.23 31.99 15.04
CA SER A 50 -11.04 31.37 16.08
C SER A 50 -10.39 30.12 16.65
N ARG A 51 -9.76 29.27 15.82
CA ARG A 51 -9.04 28.06 16.27
C ARG A 51 -7.75 28.39 17.01
N ALA A 52 -7.06 29.46 16.65
CA ALA A 52 -5.85 29.91 17.34
C ALA A 52 -6.17 30.47 18.73
N ALA A 53 -7.35 31.05 18.91
CA ALA A 53 -7.86 31.56 20.18
C ALA A 53 -8.57 30.50 21.04
N GLU A 54 -8.71 29.25 20.57
CA GLU A 54 -9.37 28.18 21.34
C GLU A 54 -8.59 27.86 22.63
N THR A 55 -9.34 27.76 23.74
CA THR A 55 -8.83 27.15 24.97
C THR A 55 -8.62 25.64 24.79
N PRO A 56 -7.77 24.99 25.60
CA PRO A 56 -7.60 23.53 25.57
C PRO A 56 -8.93 22.77 25.68
N GLU A 57 -9.83 23.19 26.57
CA GLU A 57 -11.13 22.55 26.80
C GLU A 57 -12.07 22.68 25.60
N GLN A 58 -12.08 23.86 24.96
CA GLN A 58 -12.85 24.07 23.72
C GLN A 58 -12.29 23.24 22.58
N ARG A 59 -10.96 23.15 22.46
CA ARG A 59 -10.28 22.33 21.45
C ARG A 59 -10.61 20.86 21.64
N ASP A 60 -10.56 20.35 22.86
CA ASP A 60 -10.88 18.96 23.17
C ASP A 60 -12.34 18.65 22.88
N SER A 61 -13.27 19.53 23.30
CA SER A 61 -14.70 19.39 22.98
C SER A 61 -14.94 19.37 21.46
N ARG A 62 -14.25 20.22 20.69
CA ARG A 62 -14.35 20.24 19.22
C ARG A 62 -13.80 18.97 18.58
N ILE A 63 -12.66 18.47 19.06
CA ILE A 63 -12.05 17.24 18.55
C ILE A 63 -12.93 16.03 18.88
N GLU A 64 -13.50 15.98 20.08
CA GLU A 64 -14.38 14.89 20.48
C GLU A 64 -15.67 14.87 19.65
N GLY A 65 -16.33 16.02 19.50
CA GLY A 65 -17.50 16.11 18.61
C GLY A 65 -17.16 15.83 17.12
N GLN A 66 -15.91 15.98 16.70
CA GLN A 66 -15.47 15.53 15.37
C GLN A 66 -15.29 14.00 15.31
N ARG A 67 -14.76 13.38 16.37
CA ARG A 67 -14.60 11.93 16.48
C ARG A 67 -15.96 11.24 16.47
N GLU A 68 -16.90 11.73 17.26
CA GLU A 68 -18.27 11.21 17.36
C GLU A 68 -18.96 11.23 15.99
N ARG A 69 -19.05 12.40 15.35
CA ARG A 69 -19.64 12.53 14.00
C ARG A 69 -18.96 11.61 12.98
N THR A 70 -17.64 11.45 13.06
CA THR A 70 -16.92 10.55 12.15
C THR A 70 -17.24 9.09 12.44
N ALA A 71 -17.40 8.72 13.71
CA ALA A 71 -17.80 7.37 14.11
C ALA A 71 -19.23 7.05 13.67
N GLU A 72 -20.17 7.98 13.85
CA GLU A 72 -21.56 7.87 13.38
C GLU A 72 -21.61 7.67 11.86
N LEU A 73 -20.89 8.50 11.09
CA LEU A 73 -20.81 8.35 9.63
C LEU A 73 -20.23 6.99 9.20
N ARG A 74 -19.25 6.45 9.95
CA ARG A 74 -18.69 5.12 9.69
C ARG A 74 -19.64 3.99 10.09
N ALA A 75 -20.50 4.19 11.08
CA ALA A 75 -21.45 3.18 11.53
C ALA A 75 -22.58 2.97 10.50
N VAL A 76 -22.98 4.03 9.79
CA VAL A 76 -24.00 3.97 8.73
C VAL A 76 -23.41 3.75 7.33
N GLU A 77 -22.09 3.54 7.22
CA GLU A 77 -21.37 3.37 5.97
C GLU A 77 -21.80 2.07 5.25
N THR A 78 -22.18 2.17 3.97
CA THR A 78 -22.47 0.99 3.16
C THR A 78 -21.18 0.19 2.85
N PRO A 79 -21.25 -1.12 2.58
CA PRO A 79 -20.07 -1.91 2.23
C PRO A 79 -19.27 -1.35 1.05
N ARG A 80 -19.95 -0.77 0.05
CA ARG A 80 -19.30 -0.12 -1.10
C ARG A 80 -18.50 1.11 -0.68
N GLN A 81 -19.11 2.01 0.10
CA GLN A 81 -18.43 3.20 0.63
C GLN A 81 -17.22 2.81 1.50
N ARG A 82 -17.38 1.79 2.35
CA ARG A 82 -16.30 1.24 3.17
C ARG A 82 -15.13 0.77 2.33
N ASN A 83 -15.41 0.02 1.27
CA ASN A 83 -14.36 -0.47 0.37
C ASN A 83 -13.63 0.67 -0.33
N THR A 84 -14.35 1.67 -0.85
CA THR A 84 -13.75 2.88 -1.45
C THR A 84 -12.86 3.61 -0.43
N ARG A 85 -13.36 3.87 0.78
CA ARG A 85 -12.58 4.55 1.82
C ARG A 85 -11.31 3.79 2.23
N LEU A 86 -11.38 2.46 2.34
CA LEU A 86 -10.22 1.63 2.65
C LEU A 86 -9.22 1.61 1.48
N GLU A 87 -9.70 1.60 0.24
CA GLU A 87 -8.84 1.64 -0.93
C GLU A 87 -8.13 3.00 -1.08
N ASP A 88 -8.87 4.10 -0.93
CA ASP A 88 -8.27 5.44 -0.90
C ASP A 88 -7.24 5.58 0.21
N ASN A 89 -7.47 4.94 1.36
CA ASN A 89 -6.48 4.92 2.44
C ASN A 89 -5.24 4.10 2.07
N ARG A 90 -5.39 2.95 1.40
CA ARG A 90 -4.23 2.16 0.93
C ARG A 90 -3.40 2.96 -0.08
N LEU A 91 -4.05 3.61 -1.03
CA LEU A 91 -3.38 4.44 -2.04
C LEU A 91 -2.63 5.60 -1.40
N ARG A 92 -3.28 6.39 -0.54
CA ARG A 92 -2.60 7.48 0.18
C ARG A 92 -1.41 7.01 1.01
N MET A 93 -1.52 5.84 1.65
CA MET A 93 -0.41 5.28 2.44
C MET A 93 0.72 4.76 1.56
N ALA A 94 0.43 4.26 0.36
CA ALA A 94 1.45 3.87 -0.61
C ALA A 94 2.18 5.09 -1.15
N GLU A 95 1.44 6.11 -1.61
CA GLU A 95 2.00 7.39 -2.07
C GLU A 95 2.86 8.06 -1.00
N ALA A 96 2.40 8.07 0.25
CA ALA A 96 3.18 8.61 1.36
C ALA A 96 4.49 7.84 1.57
N ARG A 97 4.51 6.51 1.40
CA ARG A 97 5.73 5.70 1.50
C ARG A 97 6.67 5.90 0.33
N ASP A 98 6.14 6.08 -0.87
CA ASP A 98 6.96 6.35 -2.06
C ASP A 98 7.61 7.74 -1.99
N ALA A 99 6.96 8.68 -1.30
CA ALA A 99 7.48 10.01 -1.02
C ALA A 99 8.38 10.10 0.23
N GLU A 100 8.54 9.01 1.01
CA GLU A 100 9.39 9.01 2.21
C GLU A 100 10.85 9.30 1.84
N THR A 101 11.49 10.17 2.60
CA THR A 101 12.96 10.30 2.53
C THR A 101 13.64 9.08 3.13
N SER A 102 14.92 8.87 2.80
CA SER A 102 15.71 7.76 3.35
C SER A 102 15.68 7.74 4.89
N ASP A 103 15.81 8.90 5.54
CA ASP A 103 15.81 9.02 7.01
C ASP A 103 14.44 8.70 7.61
N GLN A 104 13.35 9.13 6.96
CA GLN A 104 11.98 8.82 7.37
C GLN A 104 11.71 7.32 7.27
N CYS A 105 12.12 6.69 6.16
CA CYS A 105 12.02 5.25 5.96
C CYS A 105 12.82 4.48 7.02
N GLY A 106 14.06 4.92 7.29
CA GLY A 106 14.91 4.35 8.34
C GLY A 106 14.25 4.40 9.72
N SER A 107 13.77 5.58 10.12
CA SER A 107 13.09 5.80 11.41
C SER A 107 11.82 4.95 11.54
N ARG A 108 11.02 4.85 10.47
CA ARG A 108 9.80 4.03 10.44
C ARG A 108 10.13 2.54 10.61
N LEU A 109 11.14 2.03 9.91
CA LEU A 109 11.56 0.63 10.01
C LEU A 109 12.15 0.29 11.37
N GLU A 110 12.93 1.20 11.95
CA GLU A 110 13.46 1.05 13.31
C GLU A 110 12.34 0.96 14.34
N GLU A 111 11.38 1.88 14.28
CA GLU A 111 10.23 1.89 15.17
C GLU A 111 9.37 0.61 15.00
N GLN A 112 9.21 0.13 13.76
CA GLN A 112 8.53 -1.14 13.50
C GLN A 112 9.27 -2.33 14.13
N ARG A 113 10.61 -2.39 14.03
CA ARG A 113 11.42 -3.42 14.68
C ARG A 113 11.28 -3.36 16.19
N ARG A 114 11.33 -2.16 16.79
CA ARG A 114 11.18 -1.94 18.23
C ARG A 114 9.82 -2.43 18.73
N ARG A 115 8.73 -2.06 18.06
CA ARG A 115 7.37 -2.53 18.41
C ARG A 115 7.23 -4.04 18.31
N THR A 116 7.78 -4.63 17.26
CA THR A 116 7.74 -6.09 17.07
C THR A 116 8.54 -6.81 18.16
N ALA A 117 9.72 -6.31 18.51
CA ALA A 117 10.54 -6.86 19.58
C ALA A 117 9.86 -6.74 20.94
N ALA A 118 9.27 -5.58 21.26
CA ALA A 118 8.52 -5.36 22.49
C ALA A 118 7.30 -6.30 22.59
N SER A 119 6.56 -6.47 21.50
CA SER A 119 5.42 -7.40 21.45
C SER A 119 5.88 -8.83 21.71
N ARG A 120 6.98 -9.27 21.08
CA ARG A 120 7.56 -10.61 21.29
C ARG A 120 8.08 -10.82 22.70
N ALA A 121 8.64 -9.80 23.34
CA ALA A 121 9.11 -9.88 24.72
C ALA A 121 7.96 -10.00 25.72
N ALA A 122 6.79 -9.45 25.38
CA ALA A 122 5.58 -9.53 26.20
C ALA A 122 4.71 -10.77 25.90
N GLU A 123 5.09 -11.61 24.93
CA GLU A 123 4.36 -12.85 24.61
C GLU A 123 4.36 -13.80 25.81
N SER A 124 3.19 -14.35 26.14
CA SER A 124 3.08 -15.53 26.99
C SER A 124 3.65 -16.77 26.30
N SER A 125 3.88 -17.84 27.06
CA SER A 125 4.35 -19.12 26.52
C SER A 125 3.41 -19.70 25.46
N GLU A 126 2.11 -19.65 25.69
CA GLU A 126 1.08 -20.15 24.75
C GLU A 126 1.08 -19.35 23.46
N GLN A 127 1.12 -18.01 23.55
CA GLN A 127 1.19 -17.14 22.37
C GLN A 127 2.47 -17.37 21.56
N ARG A 128 3.60 -17.57 22.26
CA ARG A 128 4.88 -17.89 21.62
C ARG A 128 4.83 -19.22 20.89
N GLU A 129 4.22 -20.24 21.49
CA GLU A 129 4.09 -21.57 20.88
C GLU A 129 3.19 -21.52 19.65
N SER A 130 2.03 -20.87 19.74
CA SER A 130 1.14 -20.64 18.59
C SER A 130 1.88 -19.96 17.44
N ARG A 131 2.61 -18.87 17.70
CA ARG A 131 3.38 -18.17 16.66
C ARG A 131 4.43 -19.08 16.02
N LEU A 132 5.17 -19.87 16.82
CA LEU A 132 6.18 -20.78 16.29
C LEU A 132 5.55 -21.93 15.48
N GLN A 133 4.36 -22.39 15.86
CA GLN A 133 3.61 -23.38 15.09
C GLN A 133 3.15 -22.79 13.74
N ASP A 134 2.59 -21.58 13.74
CA ASP A 134 2.21 -20.88 12.51
C ASP A 134 3.42 -20.65 11.59
N GLU A 135 4.57 -20.25 12.14
CA GLU A 135 5.81 -20.12 11.38
C GLU A 135 6.27 -21.45 10.75
N ARG A 136 6.10 -22.59 11.44
CA ARG A 136 6.41 -23.92 10.88
C ARG A 136 5.47 -24.27 9.73
N VAL A 137 4.16 -24.08 9.93
CA VAL A 137 3.14 -24.35 8.90
C VAL A 137 3.39 -23.48 7.68
N GLN A 138 3.66 -22.18 7.86
CA GLN A 138 3.95 -21.28 6.75
C GLN A 138 5.21 -21.71 5.99
N ARG A 139 6.29 -22.09 6.69
CA ARG A 139 7.51 -22.61 6.03
C ARG A 139 7.23 -23.89 5.25
N GLN A 140 6.43 -24.80 5.79
CA GLN A 140 6.04 -26.03 5.11
C GLN A 140 5.23 -25.74 3.85
N ASN A 141 4.22 -24.87 3.95
CA ASN A 141 3.40 -24.45 2.83
C ASN A 141 4.24 -23.78 1.73
N SER A 142 5.16 -22.88 2.10
CA SER A 142 6.07 -22.24 1.14
C SER A 142 6.99 -23.25 0.46
N ARG A 143 7.50 -24.26 1.19
CA ARG A 143 8.31 -25.34 0.61
C ARG A 143 7.50 -26.18 -0.36
N GLN A 144 6.26 -26.51 -0.01
CA GLN A 144 5.36 -27.28 -0.87
C GLN A 144 5.00 -26.49 -2.14
N ALA A 145 4.59 -25.23 -2.01
CA ALA A 145 4.32 -24.35 -3.14
C ALA A 145 5.54 -24.22 -4.07
N SER A 146 6.75 -24.18 -3.51
CA SER A 146 7.99 -24.15 -4.28
C SER A 146 8.28 -25.46 -5.02
N ARG A 147 7.91 -26.61 -4.44
CA ARG A 147 8.05 -27.94 -5.09
C ARG A 147 7.06 -28.13 -6.22
N GLU A 148 5.84 -27.63 -6.04
CA GLU A 148 4.76 -27.72 -7.03
C GLU A 148 4.92 -26.67 -8.15
N HIS A 149 5.85 -25.73 -8.01
CA HIS A 149 6.06 -24.70 -9.00
C HIS A 149 6.52 -25.32 -10.34
N PRO A 150 5.80 -25.10 -11.45
CA PRO A 150 6.08 -25.76 -12.75
C PRO A 150 7.51 -25.57 -13.26
N LYS A 151 8.14 -24.43 -12.94
CA LYS A 151 9.54 -24.12 -13.30
C LYS A 151 10.60 -24.87 -12.48
N VAL A 152 10.23 -25.56 -11.41
CA VAL A 152 11.14 -26.34 -10.55
C VAL A 152 11.17 -27.82 -10.94
N VAL A 153 10.20 -28.28 -11.74
CA VAL A 153 10.17 -29.64 -12.29
C VAL A 153 11.17 -29.74 -13.45
N ILE A 154 12.39 -30.18 -13.15
CA ILE A 154 13.49 -30.33 -14.13
C ILE A 154 13.18 -31.45 -15.17
N GLY A 155 12.14 -32.26 -14.95
CA GLY A 155 11.70 -33.30 -15.89
C GLY A 155 12.63 -34.52 -15.91
N LYS A 156 12.44 -35.43 -16.88
CA LYS A 156 13.32 -36.59 -17.07
C LYS A 156 14.53 -36.20 -17.93
N MET A 157 15.68 -36.80 -17.65
CA MET A 157 16.93 -36.63 -18.41
C MET A 157 16.95 -37.58 -19.61
N ASP A 158 16.03 -37.38 -20.55
CA ASP A 158 15.81 -38.27 -21.67
C ASP A 158 16.00 -37.62 -23.04
N VAL A 159 16.34 -36.33 -23.08
CA VAL A 159 16.68 -35.64 -24.32
C VAL A 159 18.13 -35.93 -24.67
N ILE A 160 18.39 -36.63 -25.77
CA ILE A 160 19.76 -36.90 -26.22
C ILE A 160 20.27 -35.68 -26.98
N CYS A 161 21.42 -35.15 -26.57
CA CYS A 161 22.08 -34.08 -27.28
C CYS A 161 22.54 -34.56 -28.67
N PRO A 162 22.17 -33.86 -29.76
CA PRO A 162 22.54 -34.27 -31.11
C PRO A 162 24.05 -34.14 -31.38
N HIS A 163 24.78 -33.40 -30.56
CA HIS A 163 26.20 -33.13 -30.77
C HIS A 163 27.13 -34.07 -30.01
N CYS A 164 26.85 -34.35 -28.72
CA CYS A 164 27.72 -35.19 -27.89
C CYS A 164 27.06 -36.49 -27.40
N GLN A 165 25.80 -36.73 -27.78
CA GLN A 165 25.01 -37.90 -27.36
C GLN A 165 24.78 -38.03 -25.84
N ALA A 166 25.19 -37.03 -25.04
CA ALA A 166 24.85 -36.97 -23.63
C ALA A 166 23.34 -36.78 -23.45
N ARG A 167 22.78 -37.36 -22.40
CA ARG A 167 21.38 -37.13 -22.02
C ARG A 167 21.28 -35.80 -21.29
N ASN A 168 20.25 -35.02 -21.57
CA ASN A 168 19.95 -33.72 -21.01
C ASN A 168 18.50 -33.70 -20.51
N PHE A 169 18.19 -32.72 -19.68
CA PHE A 169 16.82 -32.46 -19.26
C PHE A 169 16.07 -31.63 -20.31
N ARG A 170 14.75 -31.83 -20.44
CA ARG A 170 13.93 -31.13 -21.46
C ARG A 170 13.98 -29.60 -21.36
N GLY A 171 14.23 -29.06 -20.17
CA GLY A 171 14.30 -27.62 -19.92
C GLY A 171 15.71 -27.01 -20.07
N GLU A 172 16.73 -27.80 -20.37
CA GLU A 172 18.11 -27.29 -20.49
C GLU A 172 18.35 -26.63 -21.85
N PRO A 173 19.01 -25.46 -21.90
CA PRO A 173 19.33 -24.82 -23.16
C PRO A 173 20.30 -25.68 -24.00
N PRO A 174 20.13 -25.74 -25.33
CA PRO A 174 20.99 -26.51 -26.22
C PRO A 174 22.48 -26.17 -26.05
N GLY A 175 23.34 -27.20 -25.97
CA GLY A 175 24.80 -27.04 -25.92
C GLY A 175 25.44 -26.98 -24.53
N MET A 176 24.67 -26.96 -23.43
CA MET A 176 25.22 -26.99 -22.06
C MET A 176 26.09 -28.23 -21.78
N CYS A 177 25.68 -29.41 -22.26
CA CYS A 177 26.44 -30.65 -22.15
C CYS A 177 27.72 -30.70 -23.03
N CYS A 178 27.82 -29.85 -24.06
CA CYS A 178 28.93 -29.81 -25.01
C CYS A 178 29.95 -28.71 -24.69
N SER A 179 29.60 -27.82 -23.76
CA SER A 179 30.40 -26.65 -23.36
C SER A 179 31.73 -27.01 -22.66
N GLY A 180 31.89 -28.28 -22.25
CA GLY A 180 33.10 -28.81 -21.62
C GLY A 180 34.24 -29.15 -22.60
N GLY A 181 34.13 -28.79 -23.88
CA GLY A 181 35.25 -28.80 -24.83
C GLY A 181 35.60 -30.13 -25.50
N LYS A 182 34.84 -31.21 -25.24
CA LYS A 182 35.10 -32.55 -25.84
C LYS A 182 34.47 -32.74 -27.24
N VAL A 183 33.67 -31.78 -27.72
CA VAL A 183 32.99 -31.84 -29.02
C VAL A 183 33.07 -30.46 -29.68
N LYS A 184 33.49 -30.41 -30.96
CA LYS A 184 33.48 -29.17 -31.75
C LYS A 184 32.05 -28.88 -32.21
N LEU A 185 31.36 -27.94 -31.54
CA LEU A 185 30.06 -27.45 -31.98
C LEU A 185 30.22 -26.48 -33.15
N PRO A 186 29.29 -26.45 -34.13
CA PRO A 186 29.12 -25.30 -35.01
C PRO A 186 28.92 -24.03 -34.18
N PRO A 187 29.32 -22.84 -34.67
CA PRO A 187 29.10 -21.60 -33.94
C PRO A 187 27.61 -21.45 -33.64
N LEU A 188 27.27 -21.45 -32.35
CA LEU A 188 25.90 -21.20 -31.91
C LEU A 188 25.57 -19.77 -32.29
N ASN A 189 24.74 -19.59 -33.32
CA ASN A 189 24.19 -18.28 -33.63
C ASN A 189 23.42 -17.80 -32.40
N LEU A 190 24.01 -16.87 -31.67
CA LEU A 190 23.35 -16.16 -30.59
C LEU A 190 22.13 -15.48 -31.19
N HIS A 191 20.95 -15.84 -30.67
CA HIS A 191 19.73 -15.09 -30.96
C HIS A 191 19.99 -13.62 -30.61
N PRO A 192 19.56 -12.64 -31.43
CA PRO A 192 20.02 -11.24 -31.36
C PRO A 192 19.70 -10.47 -30.07
N ASN A 193 19.07 -11.10 -29.08
CA ASN A 193 18.53 -10.44 -27.88
C ASN A 193 19.14 -10.93 -26.56
N LEU A 194 20.26 -11.65 -26.57
CA LEU A 194 21.01 -11.94 -25.35
C LEU A 194 22.28 -11.10 -25.31
N SER A 195 22.18 -9.96 -24.63
CA SER A 195 23.32 -9.12 -24.27
C SER A 195 24.37 -9.96 -23.54
N VAL A 196 25.61 -9.86 -24.01
CA VAL A 196 26.83 -10.62 -23.68
C VAL A 196 27.24 -10.63 -22.20
N HIS A 197 26.47 -10.00 -21.30
CA HIS A 197 26.87 -9.76 -19.92
C HIS A 197 26.49 -10.86 -18.91
N THR A 198 25.71 -11.87 -19.30
CA THR A 198 25.21 -12.91 -18.36
C THR A 198 25.90 -14.28 -18.48
N CYS A 199 26.83 -14.48 -19.43
CA CYS A 199 27.41 -15.80 -19.69
C CYS A 199 28.74 -16.10 -18.96
N LEU A 200 29.38 -15.12 -18.29
CA LEU A 200 30.71 -15.35 -17.70
C LEU A 200 30.68 -15.92 -16.26
N ASP A 201 29.56 -15.83 -15.53
CA ASP A 201 29.56 -16.20 -14.11
C ASP A 201 29.20 -17.66 -13.80
N LEU A 202 28.72 -18.43 -14.77
CA LEU A 202 28.38 -19.86 -14.57
C LEU A 202 29.56 -20.81 -14.73
N ARG A 203 30.74 -20.33 -15.16
CA ARG A 203 31.93 -21.18 -15.37
C ARG A 203 32.71 -21.54 -14.10
N ARG A 204 32.38 -20.97 -12.94
CA ARG A 204 33.26 -21.06 -11.76
C ARG A 204 32.86 -22.02 -10.65
N ASN A 205 31.70 -22.67 -10.71
CA ASN A 205 31.34 -23.57 -9.61
C ASN A 205 30.35 -24.66 -10.04
N ARG A 206 30.88 -25.83 -10.40
CA ARG A 206 30.45 -27.14 -9.88
C ARG A 206 31.15 -28.27 -10.64
N ASN A 207 32.10 -28.90 -9.93
CA ASN A 207 32.52 -30.27 -10.19
C ASN A 207 31.28 -31.17 -10.20
N ILE A 208 30.80 -31.56 -11.37
CA ILE A 208 29.85 -32.67 -11.51
C ILE A 208 30.65 -33.82 -12.09
N PHE A 209 30.95 -34.78 -11.22
CA PHE A 209 31.55 -36.06 -11.53
C PHE A 209 30.75 -36.76 -12.64
N CYS A 210 31.34 -36.92 -13.83
CA CYS A 210 30.98 -38.01 -14.73
C CYS A 210 31.80 -39.23 -14.31
N ARG A 211 31.20 -40.14 -13.53
CA ARG A 211 31.67 -41.53 -13.49
C ARG A 211 31.00 -42.30 -14.62
N THR A 212 31.82 -43.12 -15.28
CA THR A 212 31.53 -44.04 -16.39
C THR A 212 30.40 -45.00 -16.08
#